data_AF-A0A6I9Z0P3-F1
#
_entry.id   AF-A0A6I9Z0P3-F1
#
_cell.length_a   1.000
_cell.length_b   1.000
_cell.length_c   1.000
_cell.angle_alpha   90.00
_cell.angle_beta   90.00
_cell.angle_gamma   90.00
#
_symmetry.space_group_name_H-M   'P 1'
#
loop_
_entity.id
_entity.type
_entity.pdbx_description
1 polymer ?
#
loop_
_entity_poly.entity_id
_entity_poly.type
_entity_poly.pdbx_seq_one_letter_code
_entity_poly.pdbx_strand_id
1 'polypeptide(L)'
;MEVPHYYFAKKPEAEKKDEIEPGGVPLHQMVARRPMRDFIGLEECDKMTCEAMLNFSFYLTIGDMDEAFKSIKLIKSEAVWENMACMCVKTQRLDVAKVCLGNMGHARGAKALREAEREPELEARVAMLAVQLGMLEDAEQLYKQCQRYDLLNKFYQASDQWQKAIEIAETQDRVHLRTTYYNYAKHLEAIAERNFAIT
;
A
#
# COMPACT_ATOMS: atom_id res chain seq x y z
N MET A 1 -15.72 -14.17 18.17
CA MET A 1 -14.31 -14.13 17.78
C MET A 1 -14.06 -12.70 17.41
N GLU A 2 -13.23 -12.05 18.22
CA GLU A 2 -12.76 -10.69 17.97
C GLU A 2 -11.51 -10.76 17.08
N VAL A 3 -11.17 -9.66 16.41
CA VAL A 3 -9.97 -9.57 15.56
C VAL A 3 -8.71 -9.97 16.37
N PRO A 4 -7.81 -10.80 15.82
CA PRO A 4 -6.57 -11.16 16.52
C PRO A 4 -5.67 -9.93 16.74
N HIS A 5 -5.21 -9.75 17.97
CA HIS A 5 -4.30 -8.66 18.34
C HIS A 5 -2.98 -9.20 18.89
N TYR A 6 -1.89 -8.53 18.55
CA TYR A 6 -0.65 -8.59 19.34
C TYR A 6 -0.77 -7.66 20.54
N TYR A 7 -0.35 -8.14 21.71
CA TYR A 7 -0.31 -7.36 22.95
C TYR A 7 1.15 -7.06 23.31
N PHE A 8 1.43 -5.80 23.61
CA PHE A 8 2.77 -5.33 23.95
C PHE A 8 2.72 -4.53 25.25
N ALA A 9 3.75 -4.68 26.09
CA ALA A 9 3.95 -3.79 27.22
C ALA A 9 4.52 -2.46 26.71
N LYS A 10 3.78 -1.35 26.88
CA LYS A 10 4.30 -0.02 26.62
C LYS A 10 5.22 0.36 27.79
N LYS A 11 6.49 0.65 27.51
CA LYS A 11 7.35 1.29 28.51
C LYS A 11 6.79 2.69 28.78
N PRO A 12 6.70 3.13 30.04
CA PRO A 12 6.38 4.53 30.31
C PRO A 12 7.48 5.40 29.69
N GLU A 13 7.12 6.21 28.71
CA GLU A 13 8.00 7.28 28.24
C GLU A 13 8.07 8.31 29.37
N ALA A 14 9.19 8.33 30.10
CA ALA A 14 9.51 9.41 31.00
C ALA A 14 10.34 10.43 30.22
N GLU A 15 9.65 11.53 29.91
CA GLU A 15 10.15 12.80 29.41
C GLU A 15 11.23 13.39 30.34
N LYS A 16 11.99 14.34 29.81
CA LYS A 16 13.06 15.06 30.51
C LYS A 16 12.56 15.67 31.84
N LYS A 17 13.36 15.46 32.90
CA LYS A 17 13.53 16.21 34.17
C LYS A 17 12.40 17.20 34.56
N ASP A 18 11.76 16.97 35.72
CA ASP A 18 12.07 17.72 36.95
C ASP A 18 11.38 17.10 38.19
N GLU A 19 12.16 17.05 39.28
CA GLU A 19 11.91 16.98 40.73
C GLU A 19 10.99 15.91 41.37
N ILE A 20 11.49 15.36 42.49
CA ILE A 20 11.02 14.19 43.25
C ILE A 20 10.14 14.63 44.43
N GLU A 21 9.01 13.95 44.65
CA GLU A 21 8.42 13.73 45.98
C GLU A 21 8.05 12.24 46.17
N PRO A 22 8.20 11.64 47.37
CA PRO A 22 8.08 10.20 47.57
C PRO A 22 6.73 9.82 48.18
N GLY A 23 5.84 9.21 47.40
CA GLY A 23 4.63 8.61 47.95
C GLY A 23 3.52 8.37 46.94
N GLY A 24 3.53 7.20 46.30
CA GLY A 24 2.42 6.74 45.49
C GLY A 24 2.86 5.75 44.42
N VAL A 25 2.41 4.50 44.52
CA VAL A 25 2.57 3.50 43.46
C VAL A 25 1.68 3.89 42.28
N PRO A 26 2.21 3.93 41.04
CA PRO A 26 1.45 3.25 39.99
C PRO A 26 2.38 2.61 38.94
N LEU A 27 2.58 1.30 39.01
CA LEU A 27 3.01 0.53 37.84
C LEU A 27 1.77 0.13 37.03
N HIS A 28 1.07 1.13 36.46
CA HIS A 28 0.14 0.85 35.37
C HIS A 28 0.97 0.55 34.14
N GLN A 29 1.33 -0.72 33.96
CA GLN A 29 1.93 -1.21 32.73
C GLN A 29 0.87 -1.05 31.63
N MET A 30 0.94 0.05 30.88
CA MET A 30 0.02 0.30 29.79
C MET A 30 0.21 -0.80 28.74
N VAL A 31 -0.78 -1.67 28.58
CA VAL A 31 -0.76 -2.70 27.53
C VAL A 31 -1.26 -2.04 26.24
N ALA A 32 -0.40 -2.00 25.22
CA ALA A 32 -0.80 -1.63 23.87
C ALA A 32 -1.28 -2.88 23.13
N ARG A 33 -2.35 -2.76 22.35
CA ARG A 33 -2.81 -3.82 21.43
C ARG A 33 -2.71 -3.32 19.98
N ARG A 34 -2.31 -4.20 19.07
CA ARG A 34 -2.28 -3.92 17.62
C ARG A 34 -2.90 -5.09 16.85
N PRO A 35 -3.83 -4.86 15.92
CA PRO A 35 -4.36 -5.91 15.06
C PRO A 35 -3.24 -6.65 14.31
N MET A 36 -3.44 -7.95 14.08
CA MET A 36 -2.55 -8.73 13.22
C MET A 36 -2.51 -8.14 11.81
N ARG A 37 -1.40 -8.40 11.11
CA ARG A 37 -1.04 -7.73 9.85
C ARG A 37 -2.14 -7.78 8.79
N ASP A 38 -2.86 -8.90 8.70
CA ASP A 38 -3.91 -9.14 7.70
C ASP A 38 -5.29 -8.62 8.13
N PHE A 39 -5.42 -8.09 9.36
CA PHE A 39 -6.68 -7.65 9.95
C PHE A 39 -6.76 -6.14 10.19
N ILE A 40 -5.70 -5.41 9.83
CA ILE A 40 -5.71 -3.95 9.89
C ILE A 40 -6.77 -3.46 8.88
N GLY A 41 -7.73 -2.65 9.34
CA GLY A 41 -8.87 -2.19 8.53
C GLY A 41 -10.07 -3.14 8.46
N LEU A 42 -10.02 -4.26 9.19
CA LEU A 42 -11.13 -5.21 9.37
C LEU A 42 -11.65 -5.24 10.81
N GLU A 43 -11.29 -4.26 11.64
CA GLU A 43 -11.64 -4.22 13.07
C GLU A 43 -13.14 -4.10 13.32
N GLU A 44 -13.88 -3.51 12.37
CA GLU A 44 -15.33 -3.31 12.43
C GLU A 44 -16.12 -4.30 11.55
N CYS A 45 -15.45 -5.26 10.91
CA CYS A 45 -16.12 -6.25 10.08
C CYS A 45 -16.91 -7.27 10.92
N ASP A 46 -17.94 -7.85 10.30
CA ASP A 46 -18.74 -8.87 10.96
C ASP A 46 -17.91 -10.13 11.25
N LYS A 47 -18.32 -10.85 12.30
CA LYS A 47 -17.58 -12.02 12.80
C LYS A 47 -17.34 -13.08 11.71
N MET A 48 -18.27 -13.27 10.77
CA MET A 48 -18.11 -14.27 9.72
C MET A 48 -17.03 -13.85 8.72
N THR A 49 -16.98 -12.57 8.33
CA THR A 49 -15.91 -12.04 7.47
C THR A 49 -14.55 -12.15 8.15
N CYS A 50 -14.46 -11.80 9.44
CA CYS A 50 -13.21 -11.93 10.20
C CYS A 50 -12.72 -13.38 10.29
N GLU A 51 -13.62 -14.33 10.55
CA GLU A 51 -13.29 -15.76 10.60
C GLU A 51 -12.89 -16.32 9.23
N ALA A 52 -13.60 -15.92 8.17
CA ALA A 52 -13.26 -16.25 6.79
C ALA A 52 -11.86 -15.75 6.43
N MET A 53 -11.50 -14.51 6.79
CA MET A 53 -10.17 -13.95 6.52
C MET A 53 -9.06 -14.62 7.34
N LEU A 54 -9.34 -15.00 8.59
CA LEU A 54 -8.40 -15.78 9.40
C LEU A 54 -8.08 -17.12 8.75
N ASN A 55 -9.13 -17.87 8.41
CA ASN A 55 -9.02 -19.17 7.79
C ASN A 55 -8.31 -19.05 6.43
N PHE A 56 -8.63 -18.02 5.65
CA PHE A 56 -7.97 -17.74 4.40
C PHE A 56 -6.47 -17.54 4.56
N SER A 57 -6.07 -16.64 5.47
CA SER A 57 -4.65 -16.36 5.67
C SER A 57 -3.91 -17.59 6.17
N PHE A 58 -4.51 -18.36 7.07
CA PHE A 58 -3.98 -19.65 7.54
C PHE A 58 -3.76 -20.63 6.39
N TYR A 59 -4.80 -20.95 5.61
CA TYR A 59 -4.73 -21.91 4.53
C TYR A 59 -3.74 -21.50 3.43
N LEU A 60 -3.69 -20.20 3.11
CA LEU A 60 -2.71 -19.66 2.18
C LEU A 60 -1.26 -19.85 2.69
N THR A 61 -1.02 -19.62 3.98
CA THR A 61 0.34 -19.77 4.56
C THR A 61 0.84 -21.22 4.57
N ILE A 62 -0.06 -22.20 4.71
CA ILE A 62 0.30 -23.63 4.64
C ILE A 62 0.28 -24.18 3.21
N GLY A 63 -0.11 -23.37 2.22
CA GLY A 63 -0.17 -23.73 0.81
C GLY A 63 -1.41 -24.52 0.39
N ASP A 64 -2.42 -24.61 1.25
CA ASP A 64 -3.70 -25.27 0.96
C ASP A 64 -4.65 -24.30 0.24
N MET A 65 -4.47 -24.18 -1.07
CA MET A 65 -5.21 -23.22 -1.88
C MET A 65 -6.71 -23.51 -1.91
N ASP A 66 -7.12 -24.79 -1.88
CA ASP A 66 -8.52 -25.18 -1.99
C ASP A 66 -9.32 -24.74 -0.75
N GLU A 67 -8.80 -25.00 0.45
CA GLU A 67 -9.45 -24.54 1.69
C GLU A 67 -9.37 -23.01 1.85
N ALA A 68 -8.29 -22.38 1.38
CA ALA A 68 -8.21 -20.93 1.31
C ALA A 68 -9.38 -20.36 0.48
N PHE A 69 -9.58 -20.83 -0.75
CA PHE A 69 -10.68 -20.34 -1.59
C PHE A 69 -12.08 -20.65 -1.03
N LYS A 70 -12.27 -21.80 -0.36
CA LYS A 70 -13.54 -22.11 0.32
C LYS A 70 -13.84 -21.11 1.43
N SER A 71 -12.84 -20.74 2.24
CA SER A 71 -13.02 -19.86 3.39
C SER A 71 -13.47 -18.44 3.01
N ILE A 72 -13.00 -17.90 1.87
CA ILE A 72 -13.33 -16.53 1.42
C ILE A 72 -14.57 -16.43 0.54
N LYS A 73 -15.11 -17.55 0.06
CA LYS A 73 -16.22 -17.58 -0.91
C LYS A 73 -17.46 -16.80 -0.46
N LEU A 74 -17.65 -16.67 0.86
CA LEU A 74 -18.80 -15.98 1.44
C LEU A 74 -18.64 -14.45 1.48
N ILE A 75 -17.43 -13.94 1.30
CA ILE A 75 -17.13 -12.50 1.36
C ILE A 75 -17.49 -11.85 0.02
N LYS A 76 -18.57 -11.06 0.02
CA LYS A 76 -19.09 -10.37 -1.18
C LYS A 76 -18.88 -8.86 -1.18
N SER A 77 -18.44 -8.29 -0.05
CA SER A 77 -18.28 -6.84 0.10
C SER A 77 -17.03 -6.37 -0.64
N GLU A 78 -17.21 -5.52 -1.65
CA GLU A 78 -16.11 -4.90 -2.40
C GLU A 78 -15.18 -4.09 -1.49
N ALA A 79 -15.74 -3.35 -0.52
CA ALA A 79 -14.98 -2.57 0.46
C ALA A 79 -14.04 -3.44 1.32
N VAL A 80 -14.45 -4.67 1.64
CA VAL A 80 -13.58 -5.62 2.38
C VAL A 80 -12.39 -6.02 1.52
N TRP A 81 -12.62 -6.27 0.22
CA TRP A 81 -11.56 -6.60 -0.72
C TRP A 81 -10.63 -5.42 -0.98
N GLU A 82 -11.16 -4.19 -1.06
CA GLU A 82 -10.39 -2.96 -1.19
C GLU A 82 -9.48 -2.76 0.03
N ASN A 83 -10.04 -2.85 1.24
CA ASN A 83 -9.25 -2.77 2.48
C ASN A 83 -8.15 -3.83 2.50
N MET A 84 -8.46 -5.07 2.08
CA MET A 84 -7.47 -6.13 2.03
C MET A 84 -6.40 -5.88 0.96
N ALA A 85 -6.76 -5.35 -0.21
CA ALA A 85 -5.81 -4.98 -1.25
C ALA A 85 -4.86 -3.87 -0.77
N CYS A 86 -5.38 -2.86 -0.07
CA CYS A 86 -4.59 -1.80 0.55
C CYS A 86 -3.62 -2.35 1.59
N MET A 87 -4.07 -3.34 2.37
CA MET A 87 -3.18 -4.03 3.30
C MET A 87 -2.08 -4.80 2.58
N CYS A 88 -2.39 -5.46 1.46
CA CYS A 88 -1.38 -6.19 0.67
C CYS A 88 -0.21 -5.30 0.23
N VAL A 89 -0.41 -4.00 0.04
CA VAL A 89 0.66 -3.03 -0.21
C VAL A 89 1.58 -2.91 1.00
N LYS A 90 1.02 -2.64 2.18
CA LYS A 90 1.78 -2.47 3.44
C LYS A 90 2.48 -3.76 3.87
N THR A 91 1.92 -4.91 3.53
CA THR A 91 2.46 -6.22 3.89
C THR A 91 3.30 -6.87 2.80
N GLN A 92 3.32 -6.27 1.61
CA GLN A 92 3.94 -6.80 0.40
C GLN A 92 3.47 -8.21 0.01
N ARG A 93 2.17 -8.52 0.21
CA ARG A 93 1.56 -9.82 -0.13
C ARG A 93 0.84 -9.77 -1.49
N LEU A 94 1.62 -9.92 -2.56
CA LEU A 94 1.10 -9.82 -3.94
C LEU A 94 0.21 -10.99 -4.37
N ASP A 95 0.42 -12.16 -3.76
CA ASP A 95 -0.43 -13.34 -3.91
C ASP A 95 -1.87 -13.06 -3.50
N VAL A 96 -2.07 -12.47 -2.33
CA VAL A 96 -3.39 -12.05 -1.84
C VAL A 96 -3.94 -10.90 -2.66
N ALA A 97 -3.11 -9.91 -3.01
CA ALA A 97 -3.53 -8.75 -3.79
C ALA A 97 -4.19 -9.14 -5.12
N LYS A 98 -3.67 -10.16 -5.82
CA LYS A 98 -4.25 -10.67 -7.06
C LYS A 98 -5.66 -11.22 -6.85
N VAL A 99 -5.88 -11.93 -5.75
CA VAL A 99 -7.20 -12.46 -5.37
C VAL A 99 -8.15 -11.30 -5.05
N CYS A 100 -7.69 -10.28 -4.32
CA CYS A 100 -8.50 -9.09 -4.04
C CYS A 100 -8.94 -8.38 -5.33
N LEU A 101 -7.99 -8.06 -6.22
CA LEU A 101 -8.28 -7.38 -7.48
C LEU A 101 -9.26 -8.16 -8.36
N GLY A 102 -9.21 -9.50 -8.31
CA GLY A 102 -10.17 -10.37 -8.99
C GLY A 102 -11.58 -10.26 -8.41
N ASN A 103 -11.71 -10.32 -7.09
CA ASN A 103 -13.02 -10.23 -6.41
C ASN A 103 -13.63 -8.82 -6.46
N MET A 104 -12.80 -7.78 -6.55
CA MET A 104 -13.23 -6.39 -6.78
C MET A 104 -13.59 -6.11 -8.25
N GLY A 105 -13.34 -7.04 -9.18
CA GLY A 105 -13.51 -6.76 -10.62
C GLY A 105 -12.53 -5.71 -11.18
N HIS A 106 -11.44 -5.42 -10.47
CA HIS A 106 -10.48 -4.37 -10.81
C HIS A 106 -9.50 -4.84 -11.92
N ALA A 107 -10.03 -5.06 -13.12
CA ALA A 107 -9.34 -5.69 -14.25
C ALA A 107 -8.08 -4.92 -14.71
N ARG A 108 -8.11 -3.59 -14.71
CA ARG A 108 -6.96 -2.73 -15.04
C ARG A 108 -5.81 -2.98 -14.08
N GLY A 109 -6.09 -2.97 -12.78
CA GLY A 109 -5.09 -3.22 -11.75
C GLY A 109 -4.55 -4.64 -11.78
N ALA A 110 -5.40 -5.64 -12.02
CA ALA A 110 -4.95 -7.02 -12.20
C ALA A 110 -4.02 -7.17 -13.41
N LYS A 111 -4.30 -6.46 -14.51
CA LYS A 111 -3.41 -6.41 -15.68
C LYS A 111 -2.09 -5.71 -15.37
N ALA A 112 -2.13 -4.52 -14.75
CA ALA A 112 -0.94 -3.76 -14.39
C ALA A 112 -0.03 -4.57 -13.45
N LEU A 113 -0.61 -5.30 -12.50
CA LEU A 113 0.14 -6.15 -11.59
C LEU A 113 0.83 -7.33 -12.31
N ARG A 114 0.16 -7.95 -13.28
CA ARG A 114 0.79 -8.98 -14.14
C ARG A 114 1.93 -8.42 -14.98
N GLU A 115 1.78 -7.20 -15.51
CA GLU A 115 2.85 -6.55 -16.28
C GLU A 115 4.05 -6.22 -15.38
N ALA A 116 3.80 -5.80 -14.14
CA ALA A 116 4.84 -5.51 -13.17
C ALA A 116 5.63 -6.76 -12.72
N GLU A 117 5.11 -7.98 -12.86
CA GLU A 117 5.86 -9.22 -12.53
C GLU A 117 7.20 -9.35 -13.26
N ARG A 118 7.38 -8.63 -14.36
CA ARG A 118 8.64 -8.54 -15.11
C ARG A 118 9.73 -7.80 -14.35
N GLU A 119 9.36 -6.92 -13.43
CA GLU A 119 10.33 -6.19 -12.61
C GLU A 119 10.98 -7.14 -11.62
N PRO A 120 12.32 -7.12 -11.46
CA PRO A 120 13.00 -8.03 -10.54
C PRO A 120 12.71 -7.71 -9.07
N GLU A 121 12.55 -6.43 -8.71
CA GLU A 121 12.34 -5.99 -7.34
C GLU A 121 10.88 -6.17 -6.89
N LEU A 122 10.68 -6.77 -5.72
CA LEU A 122 9.34 -6.98 -5.15
C LEU A 122 8.65 -5.64 -4.89
N GLU A 123 9.38 -4.67 -4.34
CA GLU A 123 8.88 -3.34 -4.00
C GLU A 123 8.40 -2.60 -5.24
N ALA A 124 9.05 -2.77 -6.40
CA ALA A 124 8.59 -2.18 -7.66
C ALA A 124 7.24 -2.77 -8.11
N ARG A 125 7.04 -4.07 -7.90
CA ARG A 125 5.75 -4.75 -8.17
C ARG A 125 4.66 -4.28 -7.22
N VAL A 126 4.98 -4.16 -5.93
CA VAL A 126 4.06 -3.67 -4.90
C VAL A 126 3.74 -2.19 -5.11
N ALA A 127 4.70 -1.40 -5.55
CA ALA A 127 4.48 0.00 -5.89
C ALA A 127 3.45 0.13 -7.03
N MET A 128 3.52 -0.74 -8.05
CA MET A 128 2.49 -0.75 -9.10
C MET A 128 1.10 -1.07 -8.52
N LEU A 129 0.99 -2.02 -7.60
CA LEU A 129 -0.27 -2.28 -6.89
C LEU A 129 -0.75 -1.01 -6.15
N ALA A 130 0.13 -0.36 -5.42
CA ALA A 130 -0.16 0.87 -4.67
C ALA A 130 -0.68 1.98 -5.59
N VAL A 131 -0.09 2.17 -6.78
CA VAL A 131 -0.58 3.10 -7.80
C VAL A 131 -2.01 2.76 -8.22
N GLN A 132 -2.32 1.47 -8.46
CA GLN A 132 -3.65 1.06 -8.88
C GLN A 132 -4.71 1.24 -7.80
N LEU A 133 -4.32 1.17 -6.53
CA LEU A 133 -5.19 1.38 -5.37
C LEU A 133 -5.23 2.84 -4.91
N GLY A 134 -4.54 3.75 -5.59
CA GLY A 134 -4.48 5.17 -5.21
C GLY A 134 -3.62 5.47 -3.96
N MET A 135 -2.83 4.52 -3.49
CA MET A 135 -1.91 4.69 -2.36
C MET A 135 -0.59 5.31 -2.84
N LEU A 136 -0.65 6.57 -3.27
CA LEU A 136 0.44 7.25 -3.98
C LEU A 136 1.69 7.46 -3.12
N GLU A 137 1.52 7.75 -1.83
CA GLU A 137 2.63 7.93 -0.89
C GLU A 137 3.42 6.63 -0.70
N ASP A 138 2.70 5.51 -0.51
CA ASP A 138 3.31 4.19 -0.38
C ASP A 138 4.01 3.80 -1.71
N ALA A 139 3.41 4.11 -2.87
CA ALA A 139 4.03 3.88 -4.17
C ALA A 139 5.36 4.65 -4.33
N GLU A 140 5.38 5.94 -4.01
CA GLU A 140 6.57 6.78 -4.06
C GLU A 140 7.67 6.21 -3.16
N GLN A 141 7.32 5.83 -1.93
CA GLN A 141 8.26 5.26 -0.98
C GLN A 141 8.84 3.92 -1.47
N LEU A 142 8.00 3.02 -1.98
CA LEU A 142 8.43 1.71 -2.48
C LEU A 142 9.39 1.83 -3.67
N TYR A 143 9.11 2.72 -4.63
CA TYR A 143 10.03 2.95 -5.75
C TYR A 143 11.37 3.55 -5.31
N LYS A 144 11.38 4.43 -4.30
CA LYS A 144 12.63 4.94 -3.72
C LYS A 144 13.41 3.84 -3.00
N GLN A 145 12.73 2.97 -2.27
CA GLN A 145 13.35 1.87 -1.53
C GLN A 145 14.11 0.89 -2.45
N CYS A 146 13.52 0.54 -3.60
CA CYS A 146 14.18 -0.32 -4.59
C CYS A 146 15.07 0.43 -5.59
N GLN A 147 15.23 1.75 -5.44
CA GLN A 147 16.07 2.59 -6.30
C GLN A 147 15.71 2.53 -7.80
N ARG A 148 14.46 2.16 -8.12
CA ARG A 148 13.94 2.17 -9.50
C ARG A 148 13.45 3.55 -9.90
N TYR A 149 14.43 4.46 -10.03
CA TYR A 149 14.18 5.87 -10.35
C TYR A 149 13.58 6.08 -11.75
N ASP A 150 13.78 5.13 -12.67
CA ASP A 150 13.13 5.09 -13.97
C ASP A 150 11.60 4.93 -13.85
N LEU A 151 11.15 4.03 -12.97
CA LEU A 151 9.73 3.81 -12.68
C LEU A 151 9.16 4.96 -11.85
N LEU A 152 9.94 5.49 -10.89
CA LEU A 152 9.54 6.64 -10.09
C LEU A 152 9.34 7.90 -10.93
N ASN A 153 10.21 8.13 -11.92
CA ASN A 153 10.07 9.24 -12.86
C ASN A 153 8.79 9.10 -13.68
N LYS A 154 8.52 7.92 -14.25
CA LYS A 154 7.24 7.65 -14.96
C LYS A 154 6.02 7.85 -14.04
N PHE A 155 6.12 7.43 -12.78
CA PHE A 155 5.07 7.63 -11.79
C PHE A 155 4.79 9.12 -11.53
N TYR A 156 5.82 9.94 -11.36
CA TYR A 156 5.64 11.38 -11.17
C TYR A 156 5.06 12.06 -12.40
N GLN A 157 5.48 11.69 -13.61
CA GLN A 157 4.89 12.20 -14.85
C GLN A 157 3.39 11.85 -14.93
N ALA A 158 3.04 10.60 -14.62
CA ALA A 158 1.64 10.15 -14.62
C ALA A 158 0.78 10.79 -13.51
N SER A 159 1.43 11.26 -12.43
CA SER A 159 0.78 11.92 -11.29
C SER A 159 0.80 13.46 -11.40
N ASP A 160 1.16 14.01 -12.57
CA ASP A 160 1.29 15.46 -12.83
C ASP A 160 2.33 16.19 -11.95
N GLN A 161 3.28 15.45 -11.36
CA GLN A 161 4.34 15.98 -10.50
C GLN A 161 5.62 16.26 -11.29
N TRP A 162 5.52 17.12 -12.32
CA TRP A 162 6.58 17.34 -13.29
C TRP A 162 7.88 17.87 -12.70
N GLN A 163 7.82 18.75 -11.70
CA GLN A 163 9.02 19.29 -11.05
C GLN A 163 9.83 18.16 -10.39
N LYS A 164 9.16 17.26 -9.67
CA LYS A 164 9.82 16.09 -9.07
C LYS A 164 10.34 15.12 -10.14
N ALA A 165 9.60 14.93 -11.23
CA ALA A 165 10.03 14.08 -12.35
C ALA A 165 11.34 14.58 -12.98
N ILE A 166 11.45 15.89 -13.24
CA ILE A 166 12.65 16.52 -13.78
C ILE A 166 13.81 16.43 -12.80
N GLU A 167 13.60 16.74 -11.52
CA GLU A 167 14.63 16.64 -10.49
C GLU A 167 15.23 15.23 -10.40
N ILE A 168 14.37 14.20 -10.40
CA ILE A 168 14.83 12.81 -10.41
C ILE A 168 15.58 12.47 -11.70
N ALA A 169 15.10 12.95 -12.84
CA ALA A 169 15.78 12.70 -14.12
C ALA A 169 17.16 13.37 -14.17
N GLU A 170 17.37 14.52 -13.55
CA GLU A 170 18.68 15.20 -13.51
C GLU A 170 19.67 14.52 -12.57
N THR A 171 19.17 13.99 -11.46
CA THR A 171 19.98 13.46 -10.37
C THR A 171 20.25 11.95 -10.50
N GLN A 172 19.23 11.15 -10.76
CA GLN A 172 19.29 9.68 -10.70
C GLN A 172 18.96 9.00 -12.04
N ASP A 173 18.01 9.54 -12.81
CA ASP A 173 17.48 8.92 -14.05
C ASP A 173 17.89 9.70 -15.32
N ARG A 174 19.19 9.98 -15.44
CA ARG A 174 19.75 10.83 -16.51
C ARG A 174 19.47 10.35 -17.92
N VAL A 175 19.26 9.05 -18.09
CA VAL A 175 18.94 8.44 -19.39
C VAL A 175 17.61 8.97 -19.92
N HIS A 176 16.62 9.21 -19.05
CA HIS A 176 15.30 9.69 -19.44
C HIS A 176 15.15 11.22 -19.35
N LEU A 177 16.20 11.98 -19.04
CA LEU A 177 16.12 13.44 -18.87
C LEU A 177 15.51 14.15 -20.07
N ARG A 178 16.05 13.89 -21.28
CA ARG A 178 15.55 14.50 -22.52
C ARG A 178 14.09 14.14 -22.79
N THR A 179 13.72 12.88 -22.58
CA THR A 179 12.35 12.39 -22.76
C THR A 179 11.40 13.01 -21.75
N THR A 180 11.85 13.19 -20.51
CA THR A 180 11.07 13.81 -19.42
C THR A 180 10.77 15.27 -19.74
N TYR A 181 11.77 16.05 -20.17
CA TYR A 181 11.57 17.43 -20.62
C TYR A 181 10.64 17.53 -21.83
N TYR A 182 10.80 16.62 -22.81
CA TYR A 182 9.92 16.58 -23.98
C TYR A 182 8.46 16.30 -23.59
N ASN A 183 8.22 15.32 -22.72
CA ASN A 183 6.88 15.01 -22.23
C ASN A 183 6.27 16.17 -21.45
N TYR A 184 7.07 16.87 -20.64
CA TYR A 184 6.63 18.05 -19.90
C TYR A 184 6.24 19.20 -20.84
N ALA A 185 7.07 19.50 -21.85
CA ALA A 185 6.76 20.51 -22.84
C ALA A 185 5.44 20.20 -23.57
N LYS A 186 5.27 18.95 -24.01
CA LYS A 186 4.03 18.49 -24.65
C LYS A 186 2.81 18.59 -23.73
N HIS A 187 2.98 18.37 -22.42
CA HIS A 187 1.91 18.56 -21.45
C HIS A 187 1.49 20.03 -21.33
N LEU A 188 2.47 20.95 -21.28
CA LEU A 188 2.20 22.40 -21.24
C LEU A 188 1.51 22.90 -22.51
N GLU A 189 1.92 22.40 -23.68
CA GLU A 189 1.24 22.68 -24.95
C GLU A 189 -0.24 22.28 -24.90
N ALA A 190 -0.53 21.05 -24.44
CA ALA A 190 -1.90 20.56 -24.32
C ALA A 190 -2.75 21.35 -23.31
N ILE A 191 -2.14 21.82 -22.21
CA ILE A 191 -2.81 22.72 -21.25
C ILE A 191 -3.11 24.07 -21.90
N ALA A 192 -2.14 24.66 -22.60
CA ALA A 192 -2.31 25.94 -23.26
C ALA A 192 -3.42 25.88 -24.33
N GLU A 193 -3.44 24.83 -25.16
CA GLU A 193 -4.48 24.59 -26.16
C GLU A 193 -5.88 24.44 -25.53
N ARG A 194 -6.00 23.76 -24.38
CA ARG A 194 -7.28 23.70 -23.64
C ARG A 194 -7.77 25.06 -23.19
N ASN A 195 -6.87 25.93 -22.73
CA ASN A 195 -7.24 27.27 -22.30
C ASN A 195 -7.79 28.13 -23.45
N PHE A 196 -7.27 27.94 -24.68
CA PHE A 196 -7.79 28.62 -25.87
C PHE A 196 -9.14 28.06 -26.35
N ALA A 197 -9.45 26.79 -26.07
CA ALA A 197 -10.68 26.13 -26.54
C ALA A 197 -11.95 26.46 -25.71
N ILE A 198 -11.79 27.06 -24.53
CA ILE A 198 -12.90 27.36 -23.59
C ILE A 198 -13.33 28.85 -23.67
N THR A 199 -12.66 29.65 -24.50
CA THR A 199 -13.02 31.03 -24.87
C THR A 199 -13.75 31.10 -26.20
#